data_AF-A0A1C6ESC8-F1
#
_entry.id   AF-A0A1C6ESC8-F1
#
_cell.length_a   1.000
_cell.length_b   1.000
_cell.length_c   1.000
_cell.angle_alpha   90.00
_cell.angle_beta   90.00
_cell.angle_gamma   90.00
#
_symmetry.space_group_name_H-M   'P 1'
#
loop_
_entity.id
_entity.type
_entity.pdbx_description
1 polymer ?
#
loop_
_entity_poly.entity_id
_entity_poly.type
_entity_poly.pdbx_seq_one_letter_code
_entity_poly.pdbx_strand_id
1 'polypeptide(L)'
;MVENLKIVQGSKGLFLGMPSQPDGKGGYRDMAYPVTKEFREQLNTAVLQAYEAKLEQMAERGSVGRASISDQLKAGKAAAEQAKAERPPKEKPSRSAER
;
A
#
# COMPACT_ATOMS: atom_id res chain seq x y z
N MET A 1 4.69 -15.71 23.92
CA MET A 1 4.77 -14.65 22.89
C MET A 1 4.39 -13.34 23.56
N VAL A 2 5.10 -12.25 23.30
CA VAL A 2 4.74 -10.93 23.83
C VAL A 2 3.98 -10.18 22.74
N GLU A 3 2.77 -9.75 23.04
CA GLU A 3 1.87 -9.10 22.11
C GLU A 3 1.56 -7.67 22.60
N ASN A 4 1.07 -6.80 21.71
CA ASN A 4 0.76 -5.39 21.98
C ASN A 4 1.96 -4.43 22.11
N LEU A 5 3.10 -4.76 21.49
CA LEU A 5 4.18 -3.78 21.27
C LEU A 5 3.75 -2.72 20.26
N LYS A 6 4.10 -1.46 20.51
CA LYS A 6 3.74 -0.33 19.64
C LYS A 6 4.98 0.46 19.26
N ILE A 7 5.07 0.90 18.01
CA ILE A 7 6.08 1.87 17.59
C ILE A 7 5.44 3.25 17.71
N VAL A 8 6.08 4.14 18.46
CA VAL A 8 5.57 5.48 18.76
C VAL A 8 6.59 6.53 18.29
N GLN A 9 6.09 7.57 17.63
CA GLN A 9 6.91 8.72 17.23
C GLN A 9 6.95 9.72 18.39
N GLY A 10 8.12 9.88 19.01
CA GLY A 10 8.38 10.93 20.00
C GLY A 10 9.03 12.15 19.38
N SER A 11 9.25 13.18 20.21
CA SER A 11 9.99 14.40 19.84
C SER A 11 11.47 14.14 19.52
N LYS A 12 12.03 13.05 20.04
CA LYS A 12 13.44 12.64 19.85
C LYS A 12 13.63 11.52 18.82
N GLY A 13 12.57 11.07 18.15
CA GLY A 13 12.62 9.96 17.19
C GLY A 13 11.60 8.85 17.49
N LEU A 14 11.67 7.77 16.70
CA LEU A 14 10.84 6.58 16.88
C LEU A 14 11.35 5.76 18.08
N PHE A 15 10.42 5.28 18.89
CA PHE A 15 10.72 4.38 20.00
C PHE A 15 9.66 3.30 20.14
N LEU A 16 10.02 2.23 20.83
CA LEU A 16 9.09 1.16 21.20
C LEU A 16 8.36 1.48 22.50
N GLY A 17 7.04 1.53 22.42
CA GLY A 17 6.13 1.43 23.54
C GLY A 17 5.97 -0.03 23.97
N MET A 18 6.20 -0.28 25.26
CA MET A 18 6.01 -1.58 25.89
C MET A 18 4.52 -1.95 25.94
N PRO A 19 4.17 -3.24 26.02
CA PRO A 19 2.77 -3.66 26.04
C PRO A 19 2.14 -3.26 27.37
N SER A 20 1.16 -2.37 27.30
CA SER A 20 0.43 -1.88 28.46
C SER A 20 -1.03 -2.33 28.43
N GLN A 21 -1.55 -2.71 29.60
CA GLN A 21 -2.96 -3.04 29.79
C GLN A 21 -3.61 -2.14 30.84
N PRO A 22 -4.91 -1.81 30.70
CA PRO A 22 -5.64 -1.03 31.68
C PRO A 22 -5.83 -1.86 32.97
N ASP A 23 -5.47 -1.27 34.12
CA ASP A 23 -5.53 -1.92 35.44
C ASP A 23 -6.95 -1.86 36.07
N GLY A 24 -7.99 -1.66 35.26
CA GLY A 24 -9.39 -1.51 35.69
C GLY A 24 -9.72 -0.26 36.54
N LYS A 25 -8.72 0.38 37.14
CA LYS A 25 -8.83 1.58 38.00
C LYS A 25 -8.50 2.89 37.28
N GLY A 26 -8.53 2.88 35.95
CA GLY A 26 -8.17 4.03 35.10
C GLY A 26 -6.66 4.23 34.88
N GLY A 27 -5.81 3.37 35.44
CA GLY A 27 -4.37 3.35 35.18
C GLY A 27 -3.97 2.37 34.08
N TYR A 28 -2.73 2.46 33.62
CA TYR A 28 -2.10 1.50 32.71
C TYR A 28 -0.91 0.84 33.40
N ARG A 29 -0.75 -0.47 33.20
CA ARG A 29 0.40 -1.22 33.70
C ARG A 29 1.10 -1.91 32.54
N ASP A 30 2.42 -1.74 32.49
CA ASP A 30 3.27 -2.45 31.54
C ASP A 30 3.34 -3.92 31.94
N MET A 31 3.00 -4.81 31.02
CA MET A 31 2.99 -6.25 31.26
C MET A 31 4.37 -6.89 31.05
N ALA A 32 5.20 -6.28 30.20
CA ALA A 32 6.55 -6.76 29.93
C ALA A 32 7.50 -5.58 29.80
N TYR A 33 8.59 -5.64 30.53
CA TYR A 33 9.67 -4.65 30.46
C TYR A 33 11.03 -5.38 30.40
N PRO A 34 11.94 -4.99 29.50
CA PRO A 34 13.26 -5.59 29.43
C PRO A 34 14.08 -5.28 30.69
N VAL A 35 14.61 -6.31 31.35
CA VAL A 35 15.34 -6.15 32.62
C VAL A 35 16.72 -5.52 32.41
N THR A 36 17.39 -5.85 31.30
CA THR A 36 18.73 -5.36 30.99
C THR A 36 18.71 -4.29 29.91
N LYS A 37 19.67 -3.36 30.00
CA LYS A 37 19.86 -2.29 28.99
C LYS A 37 20.21 -2.88 27.62
N GLU A 38 21.07 -3.89 27.59
CA GLU A 38 21.50 -4.55 26.35
C GLU A 38 20.32 -5.17 25.61
N PHE A 39 19.43 -5.86 26.31
CA PHE A 39 18.25 -6.46 25.68
C PHE A 39 17.28 -5.39 25.18
N ARG A 40 17.13 -4.29 25.91
CA ARG A 40 16.32 -3.15 25.47
C ARG A 40 16.83 -2.55 24.15
N GLU A 41 18.15 -2.39 24.02
CA GLU A 41 18.78 -1.90 22.80
C GLU A 41 18.59 -2.87 21.64
N GLN A 42 18.85 -4.16 21.86
CA GLN A 42 18.63 -5.20 20.85
C GLN A 42 17.19 -5.23 20.36
N LEU A 43 16.21 -5.17 21.27
CA LEU A 43 14.79 -5.19 20.93
C LEU A 43 14.40 -3.94 20.13
N ASN A 44 14.87 -2.76 20.56
CA ASN A 44 14.64 -1.51 19.82
C ASN A 44 15.19 -1.60 18.40
N THR A 45 16.45 -1.99 18.26
CA THR A 45 17.12 -2.08 16.95
C THR A 45 16.43 -3.08 16.04
N ALA A 46 16.13 -4.29 16.53
CA ALA A 46 15.52 -5.34 15.72
C ALA A 46 14.14 -4.94 15.17
N VAL A 47 13.31 -4.30 15.99
CA VAL A 47 11.97 -3.87 15.56
C VAL A 47 12.01 -2.67 14.64
N LEU A 48 12.89 -1.69 14.89
CA LEU A 48 13.05 -0.53 14.01
C LEU A 48 13.56 -0.95 12.63
N GLN A 49 14.55 -1.84 12.58
CA GLN A 49 15.05 -2.42 11.32
C GLN A 49 13.95 -3.17 10.57
N ALA A 50 13.15 -3.98 11.27
CA ALA A 50 12.02 -4.67 10.64
C ALA A 50 10.97 -3.70 10.08
N TYR A 51 10.74 -2.58 10.77
CA TYR A 51 9.81 -1.54 10.33
C TYR A 51 10.34 -0.82 9.06
N GLU A 52 11.60 -0.45 9.03
CA GLU A 52 12.26 0.16 7.86
C GLU A 52 12.26 -0.78 6.65
N ALA A 53 12.63 -2.05 6.85
CA ALA A 53 12.58 -3.06 5.79
C ALA A 53 11.16 -3.26 5.25
N LYS A 54 10.13 -3.16 6.10
CA LYS A 54 8.73 -3.23 5.66
C LYS A 54 8.30 -1.99 4.90
N LEU A 55 8.77 -0.81 5.29
CA LEU A 55 8.56 0.44 4.55
C LEU A 55 9.16 0.36 3.15
N GLU A 56 10.38 -0.15 3.02
CA GLU A 56 11.04 -0.35 1.73
C GLU A 56 10.28 -1.36 0.85
N GLN A 57 9.89 -2.50 1.43
CA GLN A 57 9.03 -3.48 0.73
C GLN A 57 7.69 -2.90 0.29
N MET A 58 7.09 -2.01 1.09
CA MET A 58 5.85 -1.32 0.71
C MET A 58 6.09 -0.28 -0.38
N ALA A 59 7.21 0.43 -0.35
CA ALA A 59 7.58 1.39 -1.40
C ALA A 59 7.81 0.67 -2.74
N GLU A 60 8.51 -0.46 -2.74
CA GLU A 60 8.65 -1.30 -3.93
C GLU A 60 7.29 -1.79 -4.44
N ARG A 61 6.43 -2.31 -3.56
CA ARG A 61 5.06 -2.72 -3.94
C ARG A 61 4.20 -1.56 -4.45
N GLY A 62 4.40 -0.35 -3.94
CA GLY A 62 3.74 0.87 -4.40
C GLY A 62 4.15 1.26 -5.82
N SER A 63 5.38 0.93 -6.23
CA SER A 63 5.87 1.16 -7.60
C SER A 63 5.25 0.17 -8.61
N VAL A 64 5.11 -1.12 -8.26
CA VAL A 64 4.49 -2.12 -9.14
C VAL A 64 2.96 -1.96 -9.27
N GLY A 65 2.27 -1.46 -8.24
CA GLY A 65 0.82 -1.25 -8.30
C GLY A 65 0.36 -0.06 -9.16
N ARG A 66 1.25 0.93 -9.39
CA ARG A 66 0.93 2.11 -10.22
C ARG A 66 1.29 1.93 -11.69
N ALA A 67 2.26 1.06 -12.00
CA ALA A 67 2.67 0.77 -13.38
C ALA A 67 1.53 0.12 -14.20
N SER A 68 0.71 -0.74 -13.60
CA SER A 68 -0.31 -1.50 -14.34
C SER A 68 -1.50 -0.66 -14.83
N ILE A 69 -1.84 0.45 -14.15
CA ILE A 69 -3.01 1.26 -14.51
C ILE A 69 -2.73 2.08 -15.77
N SER A 70 -1.51 2.61 -15.87
CA SER A 70 -1.08 3.45 -17.02
C SER A 70 -0.97 2.62 -18.30
N ASP A 71 -0.44 1.40 -18.22
CA ASP A 71 -0.33 0.50 -19.38
C ASP A 71 -1.70 -0.02 -19.85
N GLN A 72 -2.62 -0.29 -18.91
CA GLN A 72 -4.00 -0.68 -19.24
C GLN A 72 -4.81 0.45 -19.89
N LEU A 73 -4.63 1.71 -19.44
CA LEU A 73 -5.28 2.86 -20.08
C LEU A 73 -4.74 3.14 -21.49
N LYS A 74 -3.45 2.87 -21.74
CA LYS A 74 -2.84 3.03 -23.06
C LYS A 74 -3.30 1.93 -24.03
N ALA A 75 -3.42 0.69 -23.56
CA ALA A 75 -3.97 -0.42 -24.34
C ALA A 75 -5.45 -0.21 -24.71
N GLY A 76 -6.25 0.35 -23.79
CA GLY A 76 -7.66 0.66 -24.06
C GLY A 76 -7.87 1.77 -25.11
N LYS A 77 -6.95 2.75 -25.19
CA LYS A 77 -7.02 3.81 -26.20
C LYS A 77 -6.60 3.35 -27.60
N ALA A 78 -5.67 2.39 -27.71
CA ALA A 78 -5.27 1.82 -28.99
C ALA A 78 -6.38 0.97 -29.66
N ALA A 79 -7.19 0.26 -28.86
CA ALA A 79 -8.32 -0.51 -29.37
C ALA A 79 -9.49 0.38 -29.87
N ALA A 80 -9.68 1.55 -29.27
CA ALA A 80 -10.72 2.51 -29.68
C ALA A 80 -10.39 3.23 -31.00
N GLU A 81 -9.11 3.33 -31.37
CA GLU A 81 -8.67 4.02 -32.58
C GLU A 81 -8.70 3.11 -33.82
N GLN A 82 -8.46 1.81 -33.65
CA GLN A 82 -8.54 0.82 -34.75
C GLN A 82 -9.98 0.47 -35.17
N ALA A 83 -10.96 0.60 -34.28
CA ALA A 83 -12.38 0.38 -34.63
C ALA A 83 -13.01 1.53 -35.44
N LYS A 84 -12.34 2.68 -35.58
CA LYS A 84 -12.85 3.84 -36.33
C LYS A 84 -12.21 4.02 -37.71
N ALA A 85 -11.15 3.27 -38.03
CA ALA A 85 -10.41 3.41 -39.29
C ALA A 85 -10.80 2.40 -40.40
N GLU A 86 -11.62 1.38 -40.11
CA GLU A 86 -12.01 0.36 -41.10
C GLU A 86 -13.52 0.40 -41.46
N ARG A 87 -14.08 1.60 -41.63
CA ARG A 87 -15.31 1.75 -42.42
C ARG A 87 -14.94 2.04 -43.88
N PRO A 88 -15.07 1.08 -44.81
CA PRO A 88 -14.81 1.36 -46.22
C PRO A 88 -15.84 2.37 -46.75
N PRO A 89 -15.44 3.30 -47.64
CA PRO A 89 -16.35 4.22 -48.30
C PRO A 89 -17.02 3.53 -49.50
N LYS A 90 -18.27 3.89 -49.81
CA LYS A 90 -18.94 4.00 -51.14
C LYS A 90 -20.46 3.91 -50.97
N GLU A 91 -21.14 5.05 -51.03
CA GLU A 91 -21.82 5.60 -52.22
C GLU A 91 -23.26 5.06 -52.37
N LYS A 92 -24.24 5.94 -52.15
CA LYS A 92 -25.59 5.79 -52.69
C LYS A 92 -25.49 5.93 -54.21
N PRO A 93 -26.30 5.18 -54.98
CA PRO A 93 -27.33 5.89 -55.71
C PRO A 93 -28.70 5.19 -55.69
N SER A 94 -29.72 6.01 -55.92
CA SER A 94 -31.14 5.71 -56.00
C SER A 94 -31.50 4.72 -57.13
N ARG A 95 -32.59 3.94 -56.95
CA ARG A 95 -33.68 3.86 -57.96
C ARG A 95 -34.93 3.11 -57.46
N SER A 96 -36.04 3.83 -57.42
CA SER A 96 -37.39 3.46 -57.91
C SER A 96 -38.19 2.27 -57.35
N ALA A 97 -39.37 2.65 -56.83
CA ALA A 97 -40.70 2.22 -57.27
C ALA A 97 -41.29 0.85 -56.81
N GLU A 98 -42.49 0.97 -56.23
CA GLU A 98 -43.69 0.15 -56.48
C GLU A 98 -43.84 -1.19 -55.73
N ARG A 99 -44.64 -1.17 -54.64
CA ARG A 99 -45.97 -1.78 -54.59
C ARG A 99 -46.67 -1.52 -53.25
#